data_AF-A0A8K0KJW3-F1
#
_entry.id   AF-A0A8K0KJW3-F1
#
_cell.length_a   1.000
_cell.length_b   1.000
_cell.length_c   1.000
_cell.angle_alpha   90.00
_cell.angle_beta   90.00
_cell.angle_gamma   90.00
#
_symmetry.space_group_name_H-M   'P 1'
#
loop_
_entity.id
_entity.type
_entity.pdbx_description
1 polymer ?
#
loop_
_entity_poly.entity_id
_entity_poly.type
_entity_poly.pdbx_seq_one_letter_code
_entity_poly.pdbx_strand_id
1 'polypeptide(L)'
;MIEQTKQEVEAKYCMAQGYGHDAVVIYGDTDSVMVNFGVKTVEEAMELGKDAAAYVSAKFVKPIKLEFEKVYFPYLLINKKRYAGLYFTRPDKYDKMDCKGIETVRRDNCPLVANMMNTCLQKLLINRLFDQISSKKIDPDGAVAYAKQVIADLLCNRIDISQLVITKELAKQDYAAKQAHVELANKMKKRDPGTAPKLGDRVPYVLIAAAKGTPAYMKAEVC
;
A
#
# COMPACT_ATOMS: atom_id res chain seq x y z
N MET A 1 -17.74 -9.46 -17.54
CA MET A 1 -18.10 -8.11 -17.07
C MET A 1 -16.91 -7.18 -17.05
N ILE A 2 -15.85 -7.42 -16.26
CA ILE A 2 -14.68 -6.52 -16.23
C ILE A 2 -13.99 -6.34 -17.60
N GLU A 3 -13.82 -7.42 -18.36
CA GLU A 3 -13.23 -7.37 -19.71
C GLU A 3 -14.11 -6.58 -20.69
N GLN A 4 -15.43 -6.75 -20.59
CA GLN A 4 -16.40 -5.98 -21.38
C GLN A 4 -16.34 -4.49 -21.01
N THR A 5 -16.28 -4.16 -19.71
CA THR A 5 -16.10 -2.78 -19.25
C THR A 5 -14.84 -2.16 -19.83
N LYS A 6 -13.72 -2.91 -19.83
CA LYS A 6 -12.47 -2.44 -20.43
C LYS A 6 -12.65 -2.11 -21.92
N GLN A 7 -13.21 -3.04 -22.69
CA GLN A 7 -13.41 -2.87 -24.13
C GLN A 7 -14.30 -1.67 -24.46
N GLU A 8 -15.41 -1.50 -23.72
CA GLU A 8 -16.34 -0.39 -23.92
C GLU A 8 -15.69 0.98 -23.61
N VAL A 9 -14.86 1.04 -22.56
CA VAL A 9 -14.14 2.27 -22.20
C VAL A 9 -13.09 2.62 -23.24
N GLU A 10 -12.22 1.66 -23.60
CA GLU A 10 -11.13 1.91 -24.56
C GLU A 10 -11.67 2.20 -25.97
N ALA A 11 -12.82 1.63 -26.36
CA ALA A 11 -13.44 1.89 -27.66
C ALA A 11 -14.13 3.28 -27.73
N LYS A 12 -14.80 3.71 -26.66
CA LYS A 12 -15.52 4.99 -26.64
C LYS A 12 -14.58 6.18 -26.44
N TYR A 13 -13.71 6.13 -25.45
CA TYR A 13 -12.87 7.25 -25.05
C TYR A 13 -11.54 7.23 -25.80
N CYS A 14 -11.61 7.33 -27.13
CA CYS A 14 -10.44 7.35 -28.01
C CYS A 14 -10.47 8.55 -28.97
N MET A 15 -9.30 8.87 -29.55
CA MET A 15 -9.16 9.99 -30.49
C MET A 15 -10.03 9.83 -31.73
N ALA A 16 -10.27 8.59 -32.18
CA ALA A 16 -11.15 8.32 -33.32
C ALA A 16 -12.61 8.72 -33.05
N GLN A 17 -13.02 8.83 -31.78
CA GLN A 17 -14.35 9.29 -31.35
C GLN A 17 -14.38 10.79 -30.98
N GLY A 18 -13.28 11.52 -31.25
CA GLY A 18 -13.18 12.96 -31.02
C GLY A 18 -12.67 13.38 -29.64
N TYR A 19 -12.16 12.44 -28.82
CA TYR A 19 -11.52 12.76 -27.54
C TYR A 19 -10.07 13.23 -27.74
N GLY A 20 -9.54 14.00 -26.79
CA GLY A 20 -8.17 14.53 -26.88
C GLY A 20 -7.06 13.46 -26.76
N HIS A 21 -7.37 12.30 -26.17
CA HIS A 21 -6.44 11.21 -25.91
C HIS A 21 -7.13 9.85 -25.99
N ASP A 22 -6.34 8.80 -26.18
CA ASP A 22 -6.80 7.42 -26.05
C ASP A 22 -6.77 6.97 -24.59
N ALA A 23 -7.94 6.65 -24.05
CA ALA A 23 -8.05 6.11 -22.70
C ALA A 23 -7.53 4.66 -22.65
N VAL A 24 -6.79 4.33 -21.59
CA VAL A 24 -6.22 3.00 -21.39
C VAL A 24 -6.58 2.48 -20.01
N VAL A 25 -7.07 1.25 -19.92
CA VAL A 25 -7.26 0.58 -18.63
C VAL A 25 -5.93 0.05 -18.12
N ILE A 26 -5.38 0.71 -17.11
CA ILE A 26 -4.03 0.43 -16.58
C ILE A 26 -4.04 -0.66 -15.50
N TYR A 27 -5.18 -0.89 -14.85
CA TYR A 27 -5.33 -1.89 -13.81
C TYR A 27 -6.80 -2.28 -13.62
N GLY A 28 -7.05 -3.46 -13.09
CA GLY A 28 -8.37 -3.88 -12.64
C GLY A 28 -8.26 -4.95 -11.55
N ASP A 29 -9.16 -4.90 -10.57
CA ASP A 29 -9.26 -5.88 -9.49
C ASP A 29 -10.72 -6.25 -9.27
N THR A 30 -11.09 -7.45 -9.70
CA THR A 30 -12.39 -8.12 -9.50
C THR A 30 -13.62 -7.33 -10.01
N ASP A 31 -13.94 -6.23 -9.37
CA ASP A 31 -15.11 -5.37 -9.56
C ASP A 31 -14.75 -3.92 -9.92
N SER A 32 -13.46 -3.58 -9.98
CA SER A 32 -12.98 -2.23 -10.27
C SER A 32 -12.05 -2.19 -11.49
N VAL A 33 -12.11 -1.09 -12.24
CA VAL A 33 -11.18 -0.75 -13.33
C VAL A 33 -10.57 0.62 -13.07
N MET A 34 -9.27 0.75 -13.36
CA MET A 34 -8.55 2.01 -13.28
C MET A 34 -8.19 2.45 -14.69
N VAL A 35 -8.74 3.61 -15.08
CA VAL A 35 -8.62 4.14 -16.43
C VAL A 35 -7.71 5.35 -16.41
N ASN A 36 -6.71 5.37 -17.30
CA ASN A 36 -5.93 6.55 -17.60
C ASN A 36 -6.53 7.23 -18.84
N PHE A 37 -7.23 8.36 -18.64
CA PHE A 37 -7.83 9.14 -19.72
C PHE A 37 -6.84 10.06 -20.46
N GLY A 38 -5.58 10.15 -20.02
CA GLY A 38 -4.56 11.02 -20.64
C GLY A 38 -4.69 12.52 -20.35
N VAL A 39 -5.78 12.96 -19.71
CA VAL A 39 -6.00 14.36 -19.32
C VAL A 39 -5.05 14.79 -18.19
N LYS A 40 -4.81 16.10 -18.10
CA LYS A 40 -3.81 16.68 -17.18
C LYS A 40 -4.40 17.14 -15.85
N THR A 41 -5.71 17.42 -15.80
CA THR A 41 -6.37 17.94 -14.61
C THR A 41 -7.19 16.86 -13.92
N VAL A 42 -7.30 16.95 -12.59
CA VAL A 42 -8.13 16.04 -11.79
C VAL A 42 -9.61 16.25 -12.13
N GLU A 43 -10.02 17.49 -12.39
CA GLU A 43 -11.40 17.87 -12.73
C GLU A 43 -11.88 17.18 -14.01
N GLU A 44 -11.15 17.33 -15.11
CA GLU A 44 -11.47 16.66 -16.39
C GLU A 44 -11.51 15.14 -16.23
N ALA A 45 -10.57 14.57 -15.46
CA ALA A 45 -10.54 13.12 -15.20
C ALA A 45 -11.77 12.64 -14.41
N MET A 46 -12.27 13.45 -13.46
CA MET A 46 -13.48 13.16 -12.70
C MET A 46 -14.73 13.23 -13.58
N GLU A 47 -14.83 14.22 -14.46
CA GLU A 47 -15.95 14.35 -15.39
C GLU A 47 -16.02 13.17 -16.35
N LEU A 48 -14.90 12.82 -16.99
CA LEU A 48 -14.80 11.66 -17.86
C LEU A 48 -15.07 10.35 -17.11
N GLY A 49 -14.59 10.22 -15.87
CA GLY A 49 -14.86 9.05 -15.04
C GLY A 49 -16.35 8.86 -14.72
N LYS A 50 -17.08 9.95 -14.42
CA LYS A 50 -18.53 9.92 -14.19
C LYS A 50 -19.31 9.57 -15.46
N ASP A 51 -18.94 10.18 -16.58
CA ASP A 51 -19.53 9.86 -17.89
C ASP A 51 -19.30 8.40 -18.27
N ALA A 52 -18.07 7.89 -18.10
CA ALA A 52 -17.72 6.50 -18.37
C ALA A 52 -18.50 5.52 -17.51
N ALA A 53 -18.64 5.80 -16.21
CA ALA A 53 -19.43 4.96 -15.32
C ALA A 53 -20.91 4.89 -15.74
N ALA A 54 -21.51 6.02 -16.12
CA ALA A 54 -22.89 6.07 -16.60
C ALA A 54 -23.05 5.35 -17.96
N TYR A 55 -22.14 5.59 -18.90
CA TYR A 55 -22.14 4.95 -20.22
C TYR A 55 -22.06 3.42 -20.11
N VAL A 56 -21.09 2.93 -19.34
CA VAL A 56 -20.88 1.49 -19.16
C VAL A 56 -22.06 0.85 -18.42
N SER A 57 -22.63 1.53 -17.41
CA SER A 57 -23.82 1.03 -16.69
C SER A 57 -25.00 0.78 -17.62
N ALA A 58 -25.20 1.63 -18.64
CA ALA A 58 -26.28 1.48 -19.61
C ALA A 58 -26.14 0.22 -20.50
N LYS A 59 -24.95 -0.37 -20.59
CA LYS A 59 -24.68 -1.60 -21.35
C LYS A 59 -25.03 -2.88 -20.58
N PHE A 60 -25.19 -2.79 -19.26
CA PHE A 60 -25.50 -3.92 -18.41
C PHE A 60 -26.98 -3.98 -18.05
N VAL A 61 -27.46 -5.18 -17.73
CA VAL A 61 -28.85 -5.40 -17.30
C VAL A 61 -29.02 -4.88 -15.88
N LYS A 62 -30.09 -4.12 -15.61
CA LYS A 62 -30.45 -3.70 -14.24
C LYS A 62 -30.55 -4.94 -13.33
N PRO A 63 -30.06 -4.91 -12.07
CA PRO A 63 -29.64 -3.75 -11.28
C PRO A 63 -28.12 -3.45 -11.30
N ILE A 64 -27.36 -4.01 -12.25
CA ILE A 64 -25.92 -3.78 -12.32
C ILE A 64 -25.65 -2.30 -12.64
N LYS A 65 -24.84 -1.65 -11.80
CA LYS A 65 -24.45 -0.25 -11.94
C LYS A 65 -22.97 -0.09 -11.62
N LEU A 66 -22.25 0.59 -12.51
CA LEU A 66 -20.89 1.06 -12.27
C LEU A 66 -20.96 2.50 -11.76
N GLU A 67 -20.19 2.81 -10.73
CA GLU A 67 -20.13 4.14 -10.15
C GLU A 67 -18.70 4.66 -10.21
N PHE A 68 -18.55 5.93 -10.56
CA PHE A 68 -17.29 6.62 -10.39
C PHE A 68 -17.03 6.82 -8.89
N GLU A 69 -15.87 6.39 -8.42
CA GLU A 69 -15.53 6.47 -7.00
C GLU A 69 -14.52 7.58 -6.69
N LYS A 70 -13.46 7.70 -7.50
CA LYS A 70 -12.28 8.52 -7.18
C LYS A 70 -11.31 8.69 -8.35
N VAL A 71 -10.43 9.69 -8.23
CA VAL A 71 -9.21 9.85 -9.07
C VAL A 71 -7.96 9.69 -8.20
N TYR A 72 -6.92 9.05 -8.76
CA TYR A 72 -5.58 9.04 -8.17
C TYR A 72 -4.64 9.99 -8.92
N PHE A 73 -4.01 10.94 -8.21
CA PHE A 73 -3.04 11.85 -8.84
C PHE A 73 -2.00 12.42 -7.85
N PRO A 74 -0.72 11.98 -7.86
CA PRO A 74 -0.15 10.93 -8.68
C PRO A 74 -0.58 9.51 -8.27
N TYR A 75 -0.35 8.54 -9.16
CA TYR A 75 -0.61 7.11 -8.96
C TYR A 75 0.68 6.29 -9.13
N LEU A 76 0.92 5.35 -8.21
CA LEU A 76 2.05 4.44 -8.19
C LEU A 76 1.55 3.00 -8.10
N LEU A 77 1.57 2.29 -9.23
CA LEU A 77 1.27 0.87 -9.31
C LEU A 77 2.57 0.06 -9.23
N ILE A 78 2.71 -0.77 -8.19
CA ILE A 78 3.89 -1.63 -8.01
C ILE A 78 3.60 -3.03 -8.54
N ASN A 79 2.49 -3.63 -8.11
CA ASN A 79 2.09 -4.99 -8.46
C ASN A 79 0.58 -5.16 -8.26
N LYS A 80 0.02 -6.31 -8.64
CA LYS A 80 -1.36 -6.67 -8.29
C LYS A 80 -1.60 -6.54 -6.79
N LYS A 81 -2.68 -5.86 -6.42
CA LYS A 81 -3.07 -5.54 -5.03
C LYS A 81 -2.02 -4.75 -4.24
N ARG A 82 -1.04 -4.11 -4.92
CA ARG A 82 0.05 -3.34 -4.32
C ARG A 82 0.23 -2.01 -5.07
N TYR A 83 -0.40 -0.96 -4.57
CA TYR A 83 -0.35 0.38 -5.17
C TYR A 83 -0.54 1.47 -4.12
N ALA A 84 -0.10 2.68 -4.46
CA ALA A 84 -0.29 3.88 -3.67
C ALA A 84 -0.66 5.07 -4.56
N GLY A 85 -1.37 6.04 -4.02
CA GLY A 85 -1.69 7.27 -4.76
C GLY A 85 -2.37 8.29 -3.88
N LEU A 86 -2.37 9.55 -4.33
CA LEU A 86 -3.17 10.58 -3.67
C LEU A 86 -4.61 10.46 -4.13
N TYR A 87 -5.51 10.32 -3.16
CA TYR A 87 -6.91 10.03 -3.34
C TYR A 87 -7.69 11.33 -3.46
N PHE A 88 -8.45 11.51 -4.54
CA PHE A 88 -9.31 12.68 -4.75
C PHE A 88 -10.76 12.26 -4.97
N THR A 89 -11.67 12.78 -4.14
CA THR A 89 -13.13 12.80 -4.40
C THR A 89 -13.63 14.13 -4.94
N ARG A 90 -12.84 15.19 -4.77
CA ARG A 90 -13.09 16.54 -5.29
C ARG A 90 -11.83 17.06 -5.99
N PRO A 91 -11.94 17.94 -6.99
CA PRO A 91 -10.81 18.34 -7.82
C PRO A 91 -9.83 19.29 -7.12
N ASP A 92 -10.27 20.00 -6.08
CA ASP A 92 -9.53 21.06 -5.39
C ASP A 92 -8.42 20.54 -4.48
N LYS A 93 -8.66 19.42 -3.79
CA LYS A 93 -7.74 18.92 -2.76
C LYS A 93 -7.81 17.39 -2.64
N TYR A 94 -6.65 16.78 -2.45
CA TYR A 94 -6.58 15.36 -2.11
C TYR A 94 -7.10 15.11 -0.68
N ASP A 95 -7.83 14.02 -0.50
CA ASP A 95 -8.41 13.63 0.79
C ASP A 95 -7.36 12.96 1.67
N LYS A 96 -6.58 12.03 1.09
CA LYS A 96 -5.54 11.25 1.77
C LYS A 96 -4.57 10.59 0.79
N MET A 97 -3.45 10.10 1.31
CA MET A 97 -2.62 9.13 0.62
C MET A 97 -3.20 7.73 0.84
N ASP A 98 -3.69 7.09 -0.21
CA ASP A 98 -4.20 5.72 -0.14
C ASP A 98 -3.08 4.73 -0.45
N CYS A 99 -2.97 3.69 0.37
CA CYS A 99 -1.94 2.67 0.29
C CYS A 99 -2.61 1.31 0.36
N LYS A 100 -2.55 0.53 -0.73
CA LYS A 100 -3.16 -0.81 -0.79
C LYS A 100 -2.08 -1.87 -0.86
N GLY A 101 -2.09 -2.80 0.10
CA GLY A 101 -1.26 -4.00 0.15
C GLY A 101 0.26 -3.79 0.28
N ILE A 102 0.73 -2.55 0.30
CA ILE A 102 2.12 -2.20 0.57
C ILE A 102 2.43 -2.29 2.08
N GLU A 103 3.70 -2.35 2.40
CA GLU A 103 4.21 -2.65 3.74
C GLU A 103 3.77 -1.64 4.81
N THR A 104 3.38 -0.42 4.42
CA THR A 104 2.90 0.63 5.33
C THR A 104 1.57 0.31 6.00
N VAL A 105 0.72 -0.53 5.39
CA VAL A 105 -0.59 -0.95 5.93
C VAL A 105 -0.59 -2.39 6.43
N ARG A 106 0.55 -3.07 6.31
CA ARG A 106 0.75 -4.45 6.73
C ARG A 106 1.21 -4.52 8.18
N ARG A 107 0.51 -5.32 8.99
CA ARG A 107 0.77 -5.45 10.45
C ARG A 107 1.82 -6.51 10.81
N ASP A 108 2.38 -7.21 9.82
CA ASP A 108 3.37 -8.27 10.00
C ASP A 108 4.82 -7.80 9.86
N ASN A 109 5.03 -6.48 9.70
CA ASN A 109 6.32 -5.82 9.63
C ASN A 109 6.60 -5.01 10.90
N CYS A 110 7.87 -4.65 11.12
CA CYS A 110 8.21 -3.75 12.22
C CYS A 110 7.84 -2.29 11.90
N PRO A 111 7.55 -1.46 12.93
CA PRO A 111 7.20 -0.05 12.74
C PRO A 111 8.23 0.75 11.93
N LEU A 112 9.53 0.43 12.06
CA LEU A 112 10.59 1.11 11.31
C LEU A 112 10.35 1.08 9.80
N VAL A 113 9.99 -0.08 9.26
CA VAL A 113 9.75 -0.27 7.81
C VAL A 113 8.52 0.53 7.36
N ALA A 114 7.42 0.43 8.12
CA ALA A 114 6.18 1.16 7.79
C ALA A 114 6.40 2.68 7.83
N ASN A 115 7.08 3.18 8.87
CA ASN A 115 7.39 4.59 9.03
C ASN A 115 8.31 5.09 7.92
N MET A 116 9.40 4.37 7.64
CA MET A 116 10.34 4.72 6.58
C MET A 116 9.65 4.80 5.21
N MET A 117 8.85 3.78 4.86
CA MET A 117 8.14 3.76 3.59
C MET A 117 7.08 4.84 3.49
N ASN A 118 6.34 5.12 4.57
CA ASN A 118 5.38 6.22 4.59
C ASN A 118 6.06 7.57 4.32
N THR A 119 7.17 7.87 5.00
CA THR A 119 7.91 9.12 4.79
C THR A 119 8.49 9.21 3.37
N CYS A 120 9.02 8.11 2.84
CA CYS A 120 9.48 8.07 1.45
C CYS A 120 8.33 8.32 0.45
N LEU A 121 7.17 7.69 0.64
CA LEU A 121 6.00 7.89 -0.22
C LEU A 121 5.47 9.33 -0.12
N GLN A 122 5.45 9.93 1.07
CA GLN A 122 5.08 11.34 1.22
C GLN A 122 6.04 12.25 0.45
N LYS A 123 7.36 12.01 0.53
CA LYS A 123 8.38 12.76 -0.22
C LYS A 123 8.25 12.62 -1.74
N LEU A 124 7.83 11.43 -2.21
CA LEU A 124 7.69 11.13 -3.64
C LEU A 124 6.34 11.59 -4.22
N LEU A 125 5.25 11.53 -3.45
CA LEU A 125 3.89 11.73 -3.94
C LEU A 125 3.27 13.08 -3.51
N ILE A 126 3.50 13.53 -2.27
CA ILE A 126 2.83 14.72 -1.69
C ILE A 126 3.63 16.00 -1.91
N ASN A 127 4.96 15.95 -1.87
CA ASN A 127 5.82 17.14 -2.01
C ASN A 127 5.71 17.84 -3.38
N ARG A 128 4.69 17.53 -4.19
CA ARG A 128 4.25 18.28 -5.37
C ARG A 128 3.25 19.41 -5.08
N LEU A 129 2.60 19.46 -3.91
CA LEU A 129 1.24 20.05 -3.85
C LEU A 129 0.99 21.22 -2.90
N PHE A 130 1.95 21.68 -2.09
CA PHE A 130 1.63 22.69 -1.06
C PHE A 130 2.19 24.09 -1.28
N ASP A 131 2.78 24.38 -2.44
CA ASP A 131 3.36 25.71 -2.62
C ASP A 131 3.24 26.20 -4.06
N GLN A 132 2.23 27.04 -4.30
CA GLN A 132 2.16 27.87 -5.50
C GLN A 132 3.18 29.03 -5.46
N ILE A 133 3.92 29.20 -4.36
CA ILE A 133 4.87 30.31 -4.14
C ILE A 133 6.32 29.82 -4.09
N SER A 134 6.57 28.52 -3.85
CA SER A 134 7.90 27.92 -3.93
C SER A 134 7.86 26.61 -4.71
N SER A 135 8.66 26.52 -5.76
CA SER A 135 8.77 25.37 -6.67
C SER A 135 9.34 24.11 -5.99
N LYS A 136 8.68 23.56 -4.97
CA LYS A 136 9.08 22.28 -4.37
C LYS A 136 8.62 21.17 -5.29
N LYS A 137 9.56 20.69 -6.09
CA LYS A 137 9.42 19.53 -6.96
C LYS A 137 9.30 18.26 -6.11
N ILE A 138 8.88 17.17 -6.76
CA ILE A 138 9.17 15.81 -6.28
C ILE A 138 10.61 15.81 -5.77
N ASP A 139 10.82 15.21 -4.59
CA ASP A 139 12.13 15.17 -3.95
C ASP A 139 12.63 13.72 -3.85
N PRO A 140 13.00 13.07 -4.97
CA PRO A 140 13.56 11.73 -4.94
C PRO A 140 14.87 11.69 -4.14
N ASP A 141 15.69 12.74 -4.27
CA ASP A 141 16.97 12.84 -3.58
C ASP A 141 16.79 12.92 -2.07
N GLY A 142 15.82 13.68 -1.58
CA GLY A 142 15.47 13.72 -0.16
C GLY A 142 14.83 12.43 0.34
N ALA A 143 14.12 11.67 -0.49
CA ALA A 143 13.66 10.32 -0.14
C ALA A 143 14.84 9.35 -0.02
N VAL A 144 15.79 9.40 -0.95
CA VAL A 144 17.03 8.60 -0.91
C VAL A 144 17.90 8.97 0.30
N ALA A 145 18.09 10.26 0.56
CA ALA A 145 18.85 10.75 1.70
C ALA A 145 18.23 10.30 3.03
N TYR A 146 16.90 10.38 3.14
CA TYR A 146 16.18 9.89 4.31
C TYR A 146 16.34 8.37 4.50
N ALA A 147 16.19 7.57 3.43
CA ALA A 147 16.41 6.13 3.51
C ALA A 147 17.85 5.79 3.93
N LYS A 148 18.85 6.48 3.38
CA LYS A 148 20.27 6.33 3.79
C LYS A 148 20.48 6.68 5.26
N GLN A 149 19.85 7.74 5.75
CA GLN A 149 19.93 8.15 7.15
C GLN A 149 19.34 7.06 8.08
N VAL A 150 18.15 6.54 7.76
CA VAL A 150 17.51 5.46 8.54
C VAL A 150 18.41 4.20 8.56
N ILE A 151 19.02 3.84 7.42
CA ILE A 151 19.96 2.72 7.34
C ILE A 151 21.20 2.98 8.22
N ALA A 152 21.76 4.18 8.17
CA ALA A 152 22.91 4.56 9.00
C ALA A 152 22.56 4.52 10.50
N ASP A 153 21.40 5.03 10.90
CA ASP A 153 20.93 4.98 12.28
C ASP A 153 20.72 3.54 12.77
N LEU A 154 20.21 2.66 11.91
CA LEU A 154 20.08 1.24 12.22
C LEU A 154 21.45 0.58 12.43
N LEU A 155 22.42 0.83 11.54
CA LEU A 155 23.78 0.26 11.64
C LEU A 155 24.59 0.82 12.82
N CYS A 156 24.32 2.05 13.23
CA CYS A 156 24.95 2.69 14.37
C CYS A 156 24.21 2.42 15.71
N ASN A 157 23.24 1.50 15.74
CA ASN A 157 22.42 1.18 16.93
C ASN A 157 21.72 2.42 17.54
N ARG A 158 21.29 3.37 16.70
CA ARG A 158 20.56 4.59 17.10
C ARG A 158 19.04 4.49 16.92
N ILE A 159 18.53 3.30 16.64
CA ILE A 159 17.10 3.01 16.51
C ILE A 159 16.61 2.33 17.78
N ASP A 160 15.52 2.87 18.34
CA ASP A 160 14.87 2.29 19.51
C ASP A 160 14.30 0.89 19.19
N ILE A 161 14.41 -0.03 20.15
CA ILE A 161 13.96 -1.43 19.99
C ILE A 161 12.47 -1.50 19.66
N SER A 162 11.64 -0.57 20.15
CA SER A 162 10.20 -0.52 19.83
C SER A 162 9.94 -0.43 18.32
N GLN A 163 10.84 0.17 17.56
CA GLN A 163 10.74 0.28 16.10
C GLN A 163 11.06 -1.03 15.39
N LEU A 164 11.71 -1.98 16.07
CA LEU A 164 12.15 -3.27 15.53
C LEU A 164 11.20 -4.42 15.89
N VAL A 165 10.22 -4.18 16.76
CA VAL A 165 9.24 -5.19 17.20
C VAL A 165 8.38 -5.65 16.03
N ILE A 166 8.34 -6.96 15.81
CA ILE A 166 7.44 -7.62 14.86
C ILE A 166 6.34 -8.30 15.64
N THR A 167 5.10 -8.19 15.17
CA THR A 167 3.95 -8.79 15.83
C THR A 167 3.22 -9.73 14.89
N LYS A 168 3.06 -11.00 15.27
CA LYS A 168 2.27 -11.98 14.52
C LYS A 168 1.22 -12.65 15.39
N GLU A 169 0.07 -12.91 14.80
CA GLU A 169 -1.04 -13.59 15.45
C GLU A 169 -0.77 -15.09 15.54
N LEU A 170 -0.95 -15.66 16.73
CA LEU A 170 -0.86 -17.09 16.98
C LEU A 170 -2.19 -17.76 16.59
N ALA A 171 -2.38 -17.99 15.28
CA ALA A 171 -3.66 -18.47 14.75
C ALA A 171 -3.86 -19.99 14.92
N LYS A 172 -2.78 -20.77 15.05
CA LYS A 172 -2.80 -22.23 15.23
C LYS A 172 -1.75 -22.66 16.24
N GLN A 173 -1.98 -23.77 16.94
CA GLN A 173 -0.96 -24.39 17.81
C GLN A 173 0.06 -25.16 16.97
N ASP A 174 -0.41 -25.89 15.96
CA ASP A 174 0.43 -26.70 15.09
C ASP A 174 0.48 -26.11 13.67
N TYR A 175 1.67 -25.66 13.27
CA TYR A 175 1.97 -25.27 11.89
C TYR A 175 2.85 -26.33 11.24
N ALA A 176 2.58 -26.67 9.98
CA ALA A 176 3.41 -27.60 9.22
C ALA A 176 4.86 -27.12 9.07
N ALA A 177 5.08 -25.81 9.05
CA ALA A 177 6.39 -25.18 9.03
C ALA A 177 6.63 -24.39 10.31
N LYS A 178 7.83 -24.52 10.90
CA LYS A 178 8.21 -23.80 12.11
C LYS A 178 8.19 -22.28 11.89
N GLN A 179 7.51 -21.57 12.78
CA GLN A 179 7.38 -20.12 12.74
C GLN A 179 7.99 -19.48 13.99
N ALA A 180 8.61 -18.31 13.83
CA ALA A 180 9.27 -17.56 14.90
C ALA A 180 8.35 -17.28 16.11
N HIS A 181 7.16 -16.74 15.87
CA HIS A 181 6.19 -16.41 16.92
C HIS A 181 5.63 -17.64 17.65
N VAL A 182 5.54 -18.79 16.97
CA VAL A 182 5.07 -20.06 17.57
C VAL A 182 6.15 -20.65 18.47
N GLU A 183 7.39 -20.70 17.98
CA GLU A 183 8.54 -21.18 18.77
C GLU A 183 8.77 -20.29 19.98
N LEU A 184 8.62 -18.96 19.83
CA LEU A 184 8.68 -18.04 20.96
C LEU A 184 7.56 -18.27 21.98
N ALA A 185 6.30 -18.42 21.53
CA ALA A 185 5.19 -18.71 22.43
C ALA A 185 5.43 -20.01 23.22
N ASN A 186 5.97 -21.05 22.57
CA ASN A 186 6.35 -22.30 23.23
C ASN A 186 7.50 -22.11 24.24
N LYS A 187 8.52 -21.30 23.92
CA LYS A 187 9.59 -20.93 24.86
C LYS A 187 9.03 -20.19 26.08
N MET A 188 8.14 -19.20 25.87
CA MET A 188 7.49 -18.45 26.95
C MET A 188 6.69 -19.37 27.86
N LYS A 189 5.90 -20.30 27.29
CA LYS A 189 5.12 -21.29 28.04
C LYS A 189 5.98 -22.22 28.88
N LYS A 190 7.16 -22.62 28.39
CA LYS A 190 8.12 -23.42 29.17
C LYS A 190 8.74 -22.62 30.32
N ARG A 191 8.94 -21.32 30.14
CA ARG A 191 9.52 -20.42 31.15
C ARG A 191 8.52 -20.10 32.26
N ASP A 192 7.32 -19.68 31.87
CA ASP A 192 6.21 -19.39 32.77
C ASP A 192 4.88 -19.60 32.03
N PRO A 193 4.13 -20.68 32.34
CA PRO A 193 2.84 -20.94 31.72
C PRO A 193 1.78 -19.85 31.96
N GLY A 194 1.89 -19.07 33.05
CA GLY A 194 0.89 -18.07 33.42
C GLY A 194 0.90 -16.83 32.52
N THR A 195 2.04 -16.50 31.92
CA THR A 195 2.25 -15.32 31.08
C THR A 195 2.36 -15.64 29.58
N ALA A 196 2.14 -16.90 29.21
CA ALA A 196 2.28 -17.37 27.83
C ALA A 196 1.14 -16.88 26.92
N PRO A 197 1.42 -16.49 25.66
CA PRO A 197 0.40 -16.14 24.69
C PRO A 197 -0.56 -17.31 24.39
N LYS A 198 -1.85 -16.99 24.25
CA LYS A 198 -2.92 -17.93 23.91
C LYS A 198 -3.23 -17.89 22.41
N LEU A 199 -4.02 -18.86 21.96
CA LEU A 199 -4.52 -18.88 20.59
C LEU A 199 -5.33 -17.62 20.30
N GLY A 200 -5.05 -16.96 19.19
CA GLY A 200 -5.64 -15.66 18.81
C GLY A 200 -4.86 -14.45 19.32
N ASP A 201 -3.95 -14.63 20.28
CA ASP A 201 -3.12 -13.54 20.76
C ASP A 201 -2.08 -13.14 19.72
N ARG A 202 -1.66 -11.88 19.79
CA ARG A 202 -0.56 -11.34 19.00
C ARG A 202 0.72 -11.40 19.80
N VAL A 203 1.71 -12.12 19.28
CA VAL A 203 3.01 -12.33 19.91
C VAL A 203 4.00 -11.28 19.36
N PRO A 204 4.42 -10.31 20.18
CA PRO A 204 5.49 -9.38 19.83
C PRO A 204 6.85 -10.04 20.02
N TYR A 205 7.79 -9.79 19.12
CA TYR A 205 9.16 -10.29 19.21
C TYR A 205 10.15 -9.46 18.39
N VAL A 206 11.43 -9.60 18.74
CA VAL A 206 12.56 -9.14 17.91
C VAL A 206 13.42 -10.33 17.50
N LEU A 207 14.22 -10.14 16.45
CA LEU A 207 15.21 -11.13 16.03
C LEU A 207 16.59 -10.74 16.57
N ILE A 208 17.17 -11.60 17.39
CA ILE A 208 18.50 -11.38 17.97
C ILE A 208 19.61 -11.96 17.09
N ALA A 209 20.83 -11.44 17.28
CA ALA A 209 22.01 -12.00 16.67
C ALA A 209 22.27 -13.43 17.20
N ALA A 210 22.63 -14.34 16.30
CA ALA A 210 23.04 -15.71 16.63
C ALA A 210 24.05 -16.20 15.57
N ALA A 211 24.62 -17.38 15.80
CA ALA A 211 25.56 -18.00 14.87
C ALA A 211 25.03 -18.04 13.43
N LYS A 212 25.95 -17.93 12.46
CA LYS A 212 25.63 -18.01 11.03
C LYS A 212 24.95 -19.34 10.73
N GLY A 213 23.88 -19.32 9.93
CA GLY A 213 23.10 -20.52 9.60
C GLY A 213 21.98 -20.86 10.60
N THR A 214 21.94 -20.25 11.78
CA THR A 214 20.82 -20.44 12.71
C THR A 214 19.50 -20.00 12.05
N PRO A 215 18.45 -20.85 12.04
CA PRO A 215 17.15 -20.50 11.46
C PRO A 215 16.52 -19.30 12.17
N ALA A 216 15.80 -18.45 11.41
CA ALA A 216 15.18 -17.25 11.97
C ALA A 216 14.19 -17.54 13.10
N TYR A 217 13.46 -18.67 13.04
CA TYR A 217 12.53 -19.06 14.09
C TYR A 217 13.18 -19.37 15.45
N MET A 218 14.48 -19.64 15.49
CA MET A 218 15.23 -19.86 16.74
C MET A 218 15.72 -18.53 17.35
N LYS A 219 15.77 -17.46 16.56
CA LYS A 219 16.31 -16.14 16.93
C LYS A 219 15.26 -15.18 17.48
N ALA A 220 14.00 -15.60 17.55
CA ALA A 220 12.95 -14.77 18.11
C ALA A 220 13.04 -14.76 19.64
N GLU A 221 12.97 -13.56 20.21
CA GLU A 221 12.99 -13.33 21.66
C GLU A 221 12.01 -12.20 22.05
N VAL A 222 11.58 -12.20 23.31
CA VAL A 222 10.71 -11.16 23.87
C VAL A 222 11.52 -9.87 24.07
N CYS A 223 10.90 -8.73 23.84
CA CYS A 223 11.47 -7.40 24.11
C CYS A 223 11.39 -7.05 25.59
#